data_AF-A0A520KGN9-F1
#
_entry.id   AF-A0A520KGN9-F1
#
_cell.length_a   1.000
_cell.length_b   1.000
_cell.length_c   1.000
_cell.angle_alpha   90.00
_cell.angle_beta   90.00
_cell.angle_gamma   90.00
#
_symmetry.space_group_name_H-M   'P 1'
#
loop_
_entity.id
_entity.type
_entity.pdbx_description
1 polymer ?
#
loop_
_entity_poly.entity_id
_entity_poly.type
_entity_poly.pdbx_seq_one_letter_code
_entity_poly.pdbx_strand_id
1 'polypeptide(L)'
;MRKVGFIINPIAGMGGAVGLKGTDGEEILEKAIKLGAEKVALKRAEEFLKSLGSLANTIEFWTCPGEMGEDIFNKLNINHELIPGKRGKTTAEDTKFAAKYMLESNLDIIVFCGGDGTARDILDIIDMKIPVIGVPAGVKMQSGVFAINPRVAAELL
;
A
#
# COMPACT_ATOMS: atom_id res chain seq x y z
N MET A 1 1.62 21.50 6.31
CA MET A 1 1.22 20.09 6.56
C MET A 1 2.13 19.22 5.72
N ARG A 2 2.49 18.02 6.19
CA ARG A 2 3.35 17.10 5.44
C ARG A 2 2.51 16.39 4.37
N LYS A 3 3.01 16.33 3.13
CA LYS A 3 2.34 15.70 1.99
C LYS A 3 2.77 14.25 1.86
N VAL A 4 1.83 13.33 2.05
CA VAL A 4 2.11 11.89 2.13
C VAL A 4 1.35 11.16 1.04
N GLY A 5 2.09 10.49 0.16
CA GLY A 5 1.52 9.55 -0.79
C GLY A 5 1.19 8.23 -0.09
N PHE A 6 -0.01 7.68 -0.32
CA PHE A 6 -0.41 6.39 0.24
C PHE A 6 -0.89 5.44 -0.86
N ILE A 7 -0.27 4.26 -0.95
CA ILE A 7 -0.57 3.26 -1.98
C ILE A 7 -0.84 1.90 -1.33
N ILE A 8 -1.98 1.28 -1.62
CA ILE A 8 -2.25 -0.11 -1.24
C ILE A 8 -2.20 -0.97 -2.50
N ASN A 9 -1.45 -2.09 -2.45
CA ASN A 9 -1.67 -3.20 -3.37
C ASN A 9 -2.74 -4.14 -2.76
N PRO A 10 -3.99 -4.16 -3.27
CA PRO A 10 -5.10 -4.85 -2.59
C PRO A 10 -4.94 -6.38 -2.51
N ILE A 11 -4.17 -6.97 -3.42
CA ILE A 11 -3.94 -8.41 -3.49
C ILE A 11 -2.69 -8.87 -2.73
N ALA A 12 -1.88 -7.94 -2.22
CA ALA A 12 -0.67 -8.29 -1.50
C ALA A 12 -0.98 -9.08 -0.22
N GLY A 13 -0.15 -10.09 0.06
CA GLY A 13 -0.28 -10.97 1.22
C GLY A 13 -1.27 -12.13 1.07
N MET A 14 -2.14 -12.12 0.04
CA MET A 14 -3.15 -13.17 -0.17
C MET A 14 -2.54 -14.57 -0.33
N GLY A 15 -1.46 -14.71 -1.10
CA GLY A 15 -0.83 -16.01 -1.36
C GLY A 15 -0.18 -16.60 -0.12
N GLY A 16 0.53 -15.78 0.65
CA GLY A 16 1.18 -16.21 1.90
C GLY A 16 0.18 -16.71 2.94
N ALA A 17 -1.01 -16.11 3.00
CA ALA A 17 -2.07 -16.52 3.92
C ALA A 17 -2.58 -17.95 3.67
N VAL A 18 -2.46 -18.45 2.44
CA VAL A 18 -2.87 -19.80 2.04
C VAL A 18 -1.69 -20.72 1.71
N GLY A 19 -0.49 -20.38 2.17
CA GLY A 19 0.71 -21.21 2.01
C GLY A 19 1.36 -21.19 0.62
N LEU A 20 0.96 -20.27 -0.26
CA LEU A 20 1.62 -20.01 -1.54
C LEU A 20 2.81 -19.05 -1.35
N LYS A 21 3.76 -19.06 -2.30
CA LYS A 21 4.94 -18.17 -2.24
C LYS A 21 4.59 -16.69 -2.42
N GLY A 22 3.45 -16.38 -3.05
CA GLY A 22 3.00 -15.03 -3.37
C GLY A 22 1.72 -15.07 -4.21
N THR A 23 1.37 -13.96 -4.86
CA THR A 23 0.23 -13.83 -5.79
C THR A 23 0.66 -13.35 -7.17
N ASP A 24 1.92 -13.58 -7.54
CA ASP A 24 2.45 -13.12 -8.83
C ASP A 24 1.88 -13.99 -9.96
N GLY A 25 1.13 -13.37 -10.87
CA GLY A 25 0.44 -14.04 -11.98
C GLY A 25 -1.03 -14.38 -11.68
N GLU A 26 -1.87 -14.30 -12.73
CA GLU A 26 -3.32 -14.47 -12.59
C GLU A 26 -3.71 -15.86 -12.07
N GLU A 27 -3.06 -16.92 -12.55
CA GLU A 27 -3.33 -18.30 -12.11
C GLU A 27 -3.08 -18.50 -10.61
N ILE A 28 -2.02 -17.89 -10.08
CA ILE A 28 -1.65 -17.99 -8.66
C ILE A 28 -2.65 -17.19 -7.81
N LEU A 29 -3.05 -16.01 -8.27
CA LEU A 29 -4.08 -15.22 -7.60
C LEU A 29 -5.43 -15.95 -7.56
N GLU A 30 -5.86 -16.52 -8.69
CA GLU A 30 -7.09 -17.33 -8.74
C GLU A 30 -7.03 -18.53 -7.81
N LYS A 31 -5.87 -19.23 -7.77
CA LYS A 31 -5.65 -20.33 -6.85
C LYS A 31 -5.74 -19.85 -5.40
N ALA A 32 -5.17 -18.70 -5.06
CA ALA A 32 -5.27 -18.13 -3.73
C ALA A 32 -6.72 -17.85 -3.33
N ILE A 33 -7.50 -17.25 -4.23
CA ILE A 33 -8.93 -16.99 -4.03
C ILE A 33 -9.70 -18.30 -3.81
N LYS A 34 -9.45 -19.33 -4.63
CA LYS A 34 -10.08 -20.67 -4.47
C LYS A 34 -9.74 -21.34 -3.13
N LEU A 35 -8.57 -21.02 -2.57
CA LEU A 35 -8.13 -21.49 -1.25
C LEU A 35 -8.67 -20.62 -0.10
N GLY A 36 -9.51 -19.62 -0.37
CA GLY A 36 -10.13 -18.75 0.63
C GLY A 36 -9.27 -17.57 1.06
N ALA A 37 -8.29 -17.16 0.25
CA ALA A 37 -7.47 -15.99 0.56
C ALA A 37 -8.31 -14.71 0.62
N GLU A 38 -8.18 -13.97 1.72
CA GLU A 38 -8.79 -12.65 1.90
C GLU A 38 -7.77 -11.53 1.59
N LYS A 39 -8.27 -10.33 1.28
CA LYS A 39 -7.44 -9.13 1.03
C LYS A 39 -6.79 -8.60 2.31
N VAL A 40 -5.69 -9.22 2.73
CA VAL A 40 -4.96 -8.90 3.98
C VAL A 40 -4.41 -7.47 3.97
N ALA A 41 -3.92 -6.99 2.83
CA ALA A 41 -3.34 -5.65 2.70
C ALA A 41 -4.30 -4.53 3.14
N LEU A 42 -5.60 -4.65 2.84
CA LEU A 42 -6.61 -3.66 3.25
C LEU A 42 -6.73 -3.58 4.77
N LYS A 43 -6.76 -4.74 5.46
CA LYS A 43 -6.82 -4.79 6.93
C LYS A 43 -5.55 -4.17 7.56
N ARG A 44 -4.39 -4.43 6.96
CA ARG A 44 -3.09 -3.89 7.42
C ARG A 44 -2.97 -2.38 7.21
N ALA A 45 -3.45 -1.88 6.08
CA ALA A 45 -3.55 -0.44 5.84
C ALA A 45 -4.52 0.22 6.86
N GLU A 46 -5.62 -0.46 7.21
CA GLU A 46 -6.56 0.06 8.22
C GLU A 46 -5.90 0.19 9.58
N GLU A 47 -5.14 -0.84 9.97
CA GLU A 47 -4.37 -0.89 11.22
C GLU A 47 -3.33 0.25 11.27
N PHE A 48 -2.61 0.48 10.18
CA PHE A 48 -1.67 1.60 10.04
C PHE A 48 -2.38 2.95 10.23
N LEU A 49 -3.43 3.22 9.44
CA LEU A 49 -4.11 4.52 9.47
C LEU A 49 -4.77 4.81 10.83
N LYS A 50 -5.35 3.79 11.48
CA LYS A 50 -5.89 3.92 12.84
C LYS A 50 -4.79 4.20 13.87
N SER A 51 -3.60 3.63 13.68
CA SER A 51 -2.48 3.80 14.60
C SER A 51 -1.90 5.23 14.58
N LEU A 52 -2.09 5.98 13.49
CA LEU A 52 -1.73 7.41 13.44
C LEU A 52 -2.55 8.26 14.43
N GLY A 53 -3.76 7.83 14.79
CA GLY A 53 -4.63 8.58 15.70
C GLY A 53 -4.86 10.03 15.23
N SER A 54 -4.65 11.00 16.12
CA SER A 54 -4.83 12.43 15.80
C SER A 54 -3.78 12.98 14.82
N LEU A 55 -2.63 12.30 14.64
CA LEU A 55 -1.58 12.73 13.72
C LEU A 55 -2.09 12.76 12.27
N ALA A 56 -3.00 11.84 11.92
CA ALA A 56 -3.59 11.77 10.58
C ALA A 56 -4.23 13.10 10.14
N ASN A 57 -4.75 13.90 11.08
CA ASN A 57 -5.37 15.20 10.78
C ASN A 57 -4.35 16.32 10.45
N THR A 58 -3.07 16.07 10.70
CA THR A 58 -1.97 17.02 10.42
C THR A 58 -1.25 16.73 9.10
N ILE A 59 -1.64 15.64 8.45
CA ILE A 59 -1.06 15.12 7.22
C ILE A 59 -2.01 15.41 6.06
N GLU A 60 -1.44 15.82 4.93
CA GLU A 60 -2.15 15.93 3.67
C GLU A 60 -1.92 14.64 2.89
N PHE A 61 -2.89 13.72 2.91
CA PHE A 61 -2.77 12.44 2.24
C PHE A 61 -3.17 12.53 0.77
N TRP A 62 -2.40 11.87 -0.08
CA TRP A 62 -2.68 11.69 -1.50
C TRP A 62 -2.78 10.19 -1.76
N THR A 63 -3.91 9.70 -2.27
CA THR A 63 -4.16 8.26 -2.39
C THR A 63 -4.82 7.88 -3.70
N CYS A 64 -4.77 6.59 -4.03
CA CYS A 64 -5.35 6.02 -5.24
C CYS A 64 -6.87 5.76 -5.10
N PRO A 65 -7.63 5.76 -6.21
CA PRO A 65 -9.05 5.41 -6.22
C PRO A 65 -9.35 3.96 -5.77
N GLY A 66 -10.56 3.76 -5.22
CA GLY A 66 -11.06 2.45 -4.77
C GLY A 66 -10.20 1.76 -3.72
N GLU A 67 -10.03 0.45 -3.85
CA GLU A 67 -9.32 -0.40 -2.88
C GLU A 67 -7.82 -0.08 -2.76
N MET A 68 -7.24 0.65 -3.72
CA MET A 68 -5.85 1.10 -3.61
C MET A 68 -5.68 2.24 -2.58
N GLY A 69 -6.78 2.82 -2.07
CA GLY A 69 -6.76 3.56 -0.81
C GLY A 69 -8.00 4.39 -0.52
N GLU A 70 -8.65 5.01 -1.50
CA GLU A 70 -9.85 5.84 -1.29
C GLU A 70 -10.90 5.19 -0.37
N ASP A 71 -11.20 3.91 -0.59
CA ASP A 71 -12.22 3.20 0.18
C ASP A 71 -11.88 3.16 1.68
N ILE A 72 -10.58 3.02 2.01
CA ILE A 72 -10.14 2.98 3.40
C ILE A 72 -10.11 4.36 4.05
N PHE A 73 -9.71 5.38 3.30
CA PHE A 73 -9.72 6.76 3.79
C PHE A 73 -11.15 7.23 4.06
N ASN A 74 -12.07 6.94 3.14
CA ASN A 74 -13.51 7.20 3.32
C ASN A 74 -14.07 6.45 4.53
N LYS A 75 -13.77 5.15 4.66
CA LYS A 75 -14.21 4.34 5.81
C LYS A 75 -13.77 4.92 7.15
N LEU A 76 -12.56 5.49 7.21
CA LEU A 76 -11.98 6.05 8.42
C LEU A 76 -12.26 7.55 8.62
N ASN A 77 -12.95 8.20 7.67
CA ASN A 77 -13.18 9.64 7.63
C ASN A 77 -11.87 10.45 7.71
N ILE A 78 -10.82 10.00 7.01
CA ILE A 78 -9.55 10.73 6.91
C ILE A 78 -9.56 11.55 5.61
N ASN A 79 -9.25 12.84 5.74
CA ASN A 79 -9.15 13.74 4.59
C ASN A 79 -8.01 13.29 3.66
N HIS A 80 -8.28 13.28 2.35
CA HIS A 80 -7.33 12.88 1.34
C HIS A 80 -7.64 13.53 -0.01
N GLU A 81 -6.61 13.68 -0.82
CA GLU A 81 -6.68 14.01 -2.24
C GLU A 81 -6.61 12.73 -3.06
N LEU A 82 -7.41 12.66 -4.13
CA LEU A 82 -7.38 11.53 -5.05
C LEU A 82 -6.48 11.82 -6.24
N ILE A 83 -5.51 10.92 -6.45
CA ILE A 83 -4.71 10.92 -7.68
C ILE A 83 -5.50 10.29 -8.84
N PRO A 84 -5.12 10.55 -10.10
CA PRO A 84 -5.67 9.81 -11.24
C PRO A 84 -5.46 8.30 -11.09
N GLY A 85 -6.41 7.51 -11.56
CA GLY A 85 -6.33 6.05 -11.49
C GLY A 85 -7.65 5.38 -11.83
N LYS A 86 -7.66 4.05 -11.87
CA LYS A 86 -8.88 3.26 -12.10
C LYS A 86 -9.42 2.68 -10.79
N ARG A 87 -10.71 2.35 -10.79
CA ARG A 87 -11.38 1.57 -9.74
C ARG A 87 -11.54 0.11 -10.19
N GLY A 88 -11.60 -0.83 -9.26
CA GLY A 88 -11.82 -2.25 -9.54
C GLY A 88 -10.53 -3.09 -9.55
N LYS A 89 -10.42 -4.06 -10.47
CA LYS A 89 -9.27 -4.98 -10.55
C LYS A 89 -8.00 -4.23 -10.97
N THR A 90 -6.99 -4.23 -10.10
CA THR A 90 -5.71 -3.54 -10.29
C THR A 90 -4.56 -4.51 -10.56
N THR A 91 -3.45 -3.98 -11.05
CA THR A 91 -2.22 -4.69 -11.44
C THR A 91 -1.00 -3.95 -10.91
N ALA A 92 0.19 -4.54 -11.10
CA ALA A 92 1.46 -3.90 -10.78
C ALA A 92 1.65 -2.55 -11.50
N GLU A 93 1.16 -2.43 -12.74
CA GLU A 93 1.26 -1.19 -13.52
C GLU A 93 0.45 -0.04 -12.89
N ASP A 94 -0.67 -0.32 -12.23
CA ASP A 94 -1.40 0.70 -11.48
C ASP A 94 -0.61 1.19 -10.26
N THR A 95 0.13 0.29 -9.60
CA THR A 95 1.03 0.65 -8.48
C THR A 95 2.18 1.53 -8.99
N LYS A 96 2.81 1.15 -10.10
CA LYS A 96 3.89 1.94 -10.73
C LYS A 96 3.42 3.30 -11.20
N PHE A 97 2.23 3.36 -11.81
CA PHE A 97 1.61 4.62 -12.20
C PHE A 97 1.42 5.54 -11.00
N ALA A 98 0.85 5.03 -9.91
CA ALA A 98 0.63 5.81 -8.69
C ALA A 98 1.95 6.32 -8.10
N ALA A 99 2.96 5.46 -8.00
CA ALA A 99 4.29 5.84 -7.51
C ALA A 99 4.91 6.95 -8.38
N LYS A 100 4.80 6.84 -9.71
CA LYS A 100 5.32 7.83 -10.64
C LYS A 100 4.61 9.18 -10.49
N TYR A 101 3.27 9.15 -10.45
CA TYR A 101 2.47 10.36 -10.29
C TYR A 101 2.80 11.07 -8.97
N MET A 102 2.92 10.32 -7.88
CA MET A 102 3.29 10.84 -6.57
C MET A 102 4.70 11.43 -6.53
N LEU A 103 5.66 10.80 -7.21
CA LEU A 103 7.01 11.35 -7.36
C LEU A 103 7.01 12.70 -8.10
N GLU A 104 6.23 12.80 -9.18
CA GLU A 104 6.11 14.03 -9.99
C GLU A 104 5.28 15.13 -9.28
N SER A 105 4.52 14.78 -8.23
CA SER A 105 3.66 15.68 -7.46
C SER A 105 4.37 16.36 -6.27
N ASN A 106 5.68 16.17 -6.12
CA ASN A 106 6.52 16.80 -5.09
C ASN A 106 6.00 16.55 -3.65
N LEU A 107 5.64 15.29 -3.36
CA LEU A 107 5.29 14.84 -2.00
C LEU A 107 6.54 14.74 -1.12
N ASP A 108 6.35 14.71 0.20
CA ASP A 108 7.48 14.62 1.15
C ASP A 108 7.92 13.17 1.41
N ILE A 109 6.99 12.22 1.32
CA ILE A 109 7.21 10.80 1.58
C ILE A 109 6.10 9.96 0.93
N ILE A 110 6.43 8.71 0.55
CA ILE A 110 5.46 7.71 0.11
C ILE A 110 5.39 6.59 1.13
N VAL A 111 4.17 6.20 1.50
CA VAL A 111 3.89 5.02 2.31
C VAL A 111 3.14 4.03 1.43
N PHE A 112 3.53 2.75 1.48
CA PHE A 112 2.80 1.73 0.76
C PHE A 112 2.48 0.52 1.62
N CYS A 113 1.31 -0.09 1.41
CA CYS A 113 0.92 -1.37 2.00
C CYS A 113 1.01 -2.46 0.93
N GLY A 114 1.95 -3.38 1.09
CA GLY A 114 2.26 -4.36 0.04
C GLY A 114 3.18 -5.49 0.49
N GLY A 115 3.66 -6.26 -0.48
CA GLY A 115 4.69 -7.30 -0.31
C GLY A 115 6.00 -6.94 -1.01
N ASP A 116 6.98 -7.86 -1.04
CA ASP A 116 8.28 -7.63 -1.69
C ASP A 116 8.15 -7.29 -3.20
N GLY A 117 7.16 -7.87 -3.90
CA GLY A 117 6.86 -7.48 -5.29
C GLY A 117 6.42 -6.02 -5.41
N THR A 118 5.57 -5.55 -4.49
CA THR A 118 5.15 -4.14 -4.44
C THR A 118 6.31 -3.21 -4.11
N ALA A 119 7.20 -3.63 -3.19
CA ALA A 119 8.41 -2.89 -2.87
C ALA A 119 9.32 -2.72 -4.09
N ARG A 120 9.47 -3.80 -4.89
CA ARG A 120 10.21 -3.75 -6.16
C ARG A 120 9.57 -2.79 -7.16
N ASP A 121 8.26 -2.91 -7.38
CA ASP A 121 7.54 -2.03 -8.30
C ASP A 121 7.69 -0.54 -7.94
N ILE A 122 7.66 -0.22 -6.64
CA ILE A 122 7.87 1.15 -6.16
C ILE A 122 9.32 1.57 -6.32
N LEU A 123 10.28 0.72 -5.96
CA LEU A 123 11.70 1.02 -6.10
C LEU A 123 12.09 1.31 -7.55
N ASP A 124 11.58 0.52 -8.51
CA ASP A 124 11.84 0.68 -9.94
C ASP A 124 11.43 2.06 -10.48
N ILE A 125 10.44 2.69 -9.85
CA ILE A 125 9.88 3.98 -10.27
C ILE A 125 10.48 5.14 -9.47
N ILE A 126 10.55 4.99 -8.16
CA ILE A 126 11.00 6.03 -7.23
C ILE A 126 12.51 6.19 -7.28
N ASP A 127 13.26 5.10 -7.45
CA ASP A 127 14.73 5.10 -7.54
C ASP A 127 15.38 5.95 -6.42
N MET A 128 14.90 5.76 -5.19
CA MET A 128 15.37 6.44 -3.97
C MET A 128 15.28 7.98 -3.97
N LYS A 129 14.53 8.60 -4.90
CA LYS A 129 14.41 10.06 -5.01
C LYS A 129 13.55 10.71 -3.92
N ILE A 130 12.64 9.95 -3.33
CA ILE A 130 11.78 10.36 -2.22
C ILE A 130 11.81 9.26 -1.15
N PRO A 131 11.77 9.58 0.15
CA PRO A 131 11.66 8.58 1.21
C PRO A 131 10.44 7.68 1.03
N VAL A 132 10.59 6.40 1.36
CA VAL A 132 9.53 5.39 1.26
C VAL A 132 9.45 4.57 2.54
N ILE A 133 8.24 4.38 3.08
CA ILE A 133 7.95 3.46 4.20
C ILE A 133 7.07 2.31 3.71
N GLY A 134 7.50 1.08 3.94
CA GLY A 134 6.70 -0.11 3.68
C GLY A 134 5.88 -0.55 4.91
N VAL A 135 4.56 -0.65 4.75
CA VAL A 135 3.63 -1.32 5.65
C VAL A 135 3.50 -2.79 5.23
N PRO A 136 3.87 -3.75 6.10
CA PRO A 136 3.89 -5.16 5.71
C PRO A 136 2.49 -5.77 5.55
N ALA A 137 2.15 -6.26 4.35
CA ALA A 137 0.89 -6.93 4.07
C ALA A 137 0.93 -8.46 4.31
N GLY A 138 2.12 -9.08 4.36
CA GLY A 138 2.31 -10.53 4.40
C GLY A 138 3.06 -11.04 5.63
N VAL A 139 3.28 -12.37 5.67
CA VAL A 139 3.89 -13.09 6.81
C VAL A 139 5.38 -13.40 6.64
N LYS A 140 5.96 -13.12 5.46
CA LYS A 140 7.39 -13.33 5.15
C LYS A 140 7.86 -12.15 4.32
N MET A 141 8.44 -11.17 4.98
CA MET A 141 8.93 -9.95 4.34
C MET A 141 10.38 -9.79 4.76
N GLN A 142 11.28 -9.88 3.78
CA GLN A 142 12.73 -9.87 4.00
C GLN A 142 13.39 -8.60 3.47
N SER A 143 12.63 -7.70 2.84
CA SER A 143 13.13 -6.43 2.32
C SER A 143 13.27 -5.39 3.43
N GLY A 144 14.42 -4.68 3.47
CA GLY A 144 14.73 -3.68 4.49
C GLY A 144 13.89 -2.39 4.46
N VAL A 145 12.96 -2.27 3.51
CA VAL A 145 12.04 -1.12 3.39
C VAL A 145 10.81 -1.22 4.32
N PHE A 146 10.53 -2.42 4.84
CA PHE A 146 9.34 -2.64 5.66
C PHE A 146 9.60 -2.37 7.15
N ALA A 147 8.65 -1.71 7.79
CA ALA A 147 8.57 -1.72 9.24
C ALA A 147 8.21 -3.12 9.75
N ILE A 148 8.47 -3.38 11.03
CA ILE A 148 8.20 -4.68 11.66
C ILE A 148 6.70 -5.03 11.64
N ASN A 149 5.83 -4.02 11.75
CA ASN A 149 4.37 -4.17 11.66
C ASN A 149 3.70 -2.81 11.32
N PRO A 150 2.39 -2.78 11.02
CA PRO A 150 1.68 -1.53 10.67
C PRO A 150 1.73 -0.44 11.75
N ARG A 151 1.71 -0.80 13.03
CA ARG A 151 1.80 0.19 14.12
C ARG A 151 3.17 0.87 14.13
N VAL A 152 4.25 0.09 14.03
CA VAL A 152 5.61 0.64 13.98
C VAL A 152 5.81 1.49 12.72
N ALA A 153 5.22 1.11 11.57
CA ALA A 153 5.24 1.97 10.39
C ALA A 153 4.59 3.33 10.65
N ALA A 154 3.49 3.37 11.42
CA ALA A 154 2.81 4.62 11.77
C ALA A 154 3.66 5.50 12.70
N GLU A 155 4.45 4.91 13.59
CA GLU A 155 5.40 5.64 14.46
C GLU A 155 6.60 6.23 13.69
N LEU A 156 6.93 5.67 12.51
CA LEU A 156 8.00 6.18 11.64
C LEU A 156 7.58 7.38 10.77
N LEU A 157 6.27 7.61 10.60
CA LEU A 157 5.71 8.66 9.73
C LEU A 157 5.58 10.01 10.46
#